data_AF-A0A2V8C4U4-F1
#
_entry.id   AF-A0A2V8C4U4-F1
#
_cell.length_a   1.000
_cell.length_b   1.000
_cell.length_c   1.000
_cell.angle_alpha   90.00
_cell.angle_beta   90.00
_cell.angle_gamma   90.00
#
_symmetry.space_group_name_H-M   'P 1'
#
loop_
_entity.id
_entity.type
_entity.pdbx_description
1 polymer ?
#
loop_
_entity_poly.entity_id
_entity_poly.type
_entity_poly.pdbx_seq_one_letter_code
_entity_poly.pdbx_strand_id
1 'polypeptide(L)'
;MGIASGDFDLDGDEDLFVTNIVGETSVLYVNDGRGNFEDARVRSGLASLTARFTGFGTDWIDYDNDGWPDLFVANGAVNIVESLRGQPAPYRMRNQLFRNSGTGRFEETSASAGPAFARAEISRGAAFGDIDNDGDVDIVFTNNNGPVRLLLNQIGARNHWIQVRLDERPANRFGIGSWIGVERSGRPMLWRRVRTDGSYLSASDVRVHFGLGSSAAVSAVVVQWPDGQRERWTGVSGDRVLTLRRGTGQR
;
A
#
# COMPACT_ATOMS: atom_id res chain seq x y z
N MET A 1 -15.49 2.26 -6.34
CA MET A 1 -14.77 1.46 -5.35
C MET A 1 -13.43 1.06 -5.93
N GLY A 2 -12.40 1.01 -5.12
CA GLY A 2 -11.08 0.50 -5.45
C GLY A 2 -10.75 -0.81 -4.74
N ILE A 3 -9.67 -1.42 -5.21
CA ILE A 3 -9.11 -2.68 -4.71
C ILE A 3 -7.61 -2.51 -4.45
N ALA A 4 -7.13 -3.06 -3.36
CA ALA A 4 -5.71 -3.23 -3.06
C ALA A 4 -5.38 -4.72 -3.07
N SER A 5 -4.21 -5.08 -3.59
CA SER A 5 -3.71 -6.46 -3.63
C SER A 5 -2.27 -6.51 -3.14
N GLY A 6 -1.99 -7.41 -2.19
CA GLY A 6 -0.68 -7.51 -1.54
C GLY A 6 -0.68 -8.43 -0.32
N ASP A 7 0.53 -8.82 0.08
CA ASP A 7 0.84 -9.74 1.19
C ASP A 7 0.80 -9.02 2.54
N PHE A 8 -0.39 -8.83 3.14
CA PHE A 8 -0.53 -7.97 4.33
C PHE A 8 -0.07 -8.67 5.62
N ASP A 9 -0.12 -10.00 5.67
CA ASP A 9 0.27 -10.80 6.84
C ASP A 9 1.64 -11.49 6.71
N LEU A 10 2.34 -11.25 5.60
CA LEU A 10 3.71 -11.69 5.32
C LEU A 10 3.84 -13.21 5.16
N ASP A 11 2.80 -13.87 4.66
CA ASP A 11 2.79 -15.30 4.39
C ASP A 11 3.26 -15.66 2.97
N GLY A 12 3.42 -14.65 2.11
CA GLY A 12 3.98 -14.78 0.76
C GLY A 12 2.95 -15.02 -0.33
N ASP A 13 1.66 -14.79 -0.09
CA ASP A 13 0.63 -14.73 -1.11
C ASP A 13 -0.05 -13.33 -1.23
N GLU A 14 -1.00 -13.15 -2.14
CA GLU A 14 -1.75 -11.88 -2.24
C GLU A 14 -3.11 -11.96 -1.58
N ASP A 15 -3.34 -11.05 -0.65
CA ASP A 15 -4.65 -10.74 -0.09
C ASP A 15 -5.28 -9.55 -0.80
N LEU A 16 -6.60 -9.42 -0.64
CA LEU A 16 -7.37 -8.35 -1.27
C LEU A 16 -8.08 -7.49 -0.24
N PHE A 17 -7.95 -6.18 -0.35
CA PHE A 17 -8.84 -5.24 0.33
C PHE A 17 -9.74 -4.54 -0.67
N VAL A 18 -11.05 -4.65 -0.48
CA VAL A 18 -12.08 -4.10 -1.36
C VAL A 18 -12.87 -3.05 -0.60
N THR A 19 -12.80 -1.81 -1.09
CA THR A 19 -13.58 -0.70 -0.53
C THR A 19 -15.05 -0.81 -0.90
N ASN A 20 -15.93 -0.30 -0.03
CA ASN A 20 -17.37 -0.31 -0.29
C ASN A 20 -18.06 1.01 0.14
N ILE A 21 -19.38 1.09 -0.03
CA ILE A 21 -20.24 2.24 0.24
C ILE A 21 -20.69 2.27 1.70
N VAL A 22 -21.07 3.44 2.21
CA VAL A 22 -21.70 3.57 3.55
C VAL A 22 -22.81 2.53 3.74
N GLY A 23 -22.80 1.86 4.88
CA GLY A 23 -23.74 0.79 5.20
C GLY A 23 -23.29 -0.59 4.72
N GLU A 24 -22.33 -0.65 3.80
CA GLU A 24 -21.61 -1.85 3.39
C GLU A 24 -20.17 -1.74 3.89
N THR A 25 -19.72 -2.68 4.71
CA THR A 25 -18.35 -2.62 5.24
C THR A 25 -17.35 -3.02 4.16
N SER A 26 -16.19 -2.35 4.13
CA SER A 26 -15.09 -2.76 3.26
C SER A 26 -14.58 -4.13 3.71
N VAL A 27 -14.13 -4.94 2.76
CA VAL A 27 -13.83 -6.35 2.99
C VAL A 27 -12.33 -6.61 2.82
N LEU A 28 -11.73 -7.25 3.81
CA LEU A 28 -10.42 -7.88 3.69
C LEU A 28 -10.64 -9.36 3.37
N TYR A 29 -10.17 -9.80 2.22
CA TYR A 29 -10.18 -11.18 1.78
C TYR A 29 -8.78 -11.75 1.96
N VAL A 30 -8.64 -12.74 2.84
CA VAL A 30 -7.36 -13.39 3.14
C VAL A 30 -7.24 -14.66 2.33
N ASN A 31 -6.14 -14.81 1.59
CA ASN A 31 -5.87 -15.97 0.76
C ASN A 31 -5.30 -17.12 1.59
N ASP A 32 -5.51 -18.37 1.15
CA ASP A 32 -5.04 -19.58 1.82
C ASP A 32 -3.80 -20.21 1.14
N GLY A 33 -3.10 -19.44 0.29
CA GLY A 33 -2.03 -19.89 -0.58
C GLY A 33 -2.49 -20.69 -1.80
N ARG A 34 -3.79 -20.95 -1.95
CA ARG A 34 -4.38 -21.78 -3.02
C ARG A 34 -5.39 -21.03 -3.87
N GLY A 35 -5.57 -19.73 -3.60
CA GLY A 35 -6.53 -18.87 -4.30
C GLY A 35 -7.95 -18.98 -3.74
N ASN A 36 -8.15 -19.60 -2.57
CA ASN A 36 -9.41 -19.47 -1.84
C ASN A 36 -9.30 -18.30 -0.87
N PHE A 37 -10.38 -17.52 -0.77
CA PHE A 37 -10.40 -16.30 0.02
C PHE A 37 -11.42 -16.37 1.14
N GLU A 38 -11.01 -15.97 2.34
CA GLU A 38 -11.87 -15.85 3.51
C GLU A 38 -12.18 -14.37 3.82
N ASP A 39 -13.45 -14.04 4.13
CA ASP A 39 -13.81 -12.71 4.65
C ASP A 39 -13.28 -12.51 6.08
N ALA A 40 -12.24 -11.69 6.19
CA ALA A 40 -11.56 -11.36 7.43
C ALA A 40 -11.95 -9.99 8.00
N ARG A 41 -12.96 -9.28 7.46
CA ARG A 41 -13.24 -7.88 7.83
C ARG A 41 -13.62 -7.71 9.32
N VAL A 42 -14.27 -8.71 9.90
CA VAL A 42 -14.66 -8.68 11.32
C VAL A 42 -13.44 -8.94 12.21
N ARG A 43 -12.68 -10.01 11.95
CA ARG A 43 -11.50 -10.35 12.78
C ARG A 43 -10.41 -9.29 12.72
N SER A 44 -10.23 -8.65 11.57
CA SER A 44 -9.25 -7.57 11.38
C SER A 44 -9.69 -6.24 11.99
N GLY A 45 -10.97 -6.10 12.37
CA GLY A 45 -11.55 -4.86 12.91
C GLY A 45 -12.05 -3.88 11.84
N LEU A 46 -11.66 -4.06 10.58
CA LEU A 46 -11.99 -3.18 9.45
C LEU A 46 -13.50 -3.02 9.23
N ALA A 47 -14.31 -4.02 9.59
CA ALA A 47 -15.76 -3.95 9.48
C ALA A 47 -16.33 -2.69 10.16
N SER A 48 -15.98 -2.50 11.44
CA SER A 48 -16.49 -1.39 12.24
C SER A 48 -15.87 -0.04 11.82
N LEU A 49 -14.59 -0.06 11.46
CA LEU A 49 -13.82 1.13 11.12
C LEU A 49 -14.27 1.74 9.78
N THR A 50 -14.72 0.90 8.84
CA THR A 50 -15.10 1.34 7.49
C THR A 50 -16.60 1.52 7.28
N ALA A 51 -17.45 1.02 8.20
CA ALA A 51 -18.92 1.00 8.05
C ALA A 51 -19.57 2.35 7.73
N ARG A 52 -18.95 3.46 8.15
CA ARG A 52 -19.48 4.82 8.00
C ARG A 52 -18.88 5.60 6.82
N PHE A 53 -18.09 4.93 5.98
CA PHE A 53 -17.36 5.57 4.89
C PHE A 53 -17.72 4.95 3.54
N THR A 54 -17.55 5.73 2.47
CA THR A 54 -17.58 5.25 1.08
C THR A 54 -16.17 5.36 0.53
N GLY A 55 -15.50 4.22 0.36
CA GLY A 55 -14.10 4.16 -0.06
C GLY A 55 -13.94 4.09 -1.59
N PHE A 56 -12.86 4.68 -2.09
CA PHE A 56 -12.48 4.65 -3.51
C PHE A 56 -11.02 4.23 -3.65
N GLY A 57 -10.11 5.17 -3.87
CA GLY A 57 -8.69 4.87 -3.98
C GLY A 57 -8.19 4.22 -2.70
N THR A 58 -7.46 3.12 -2.83
CA THR A 58 -6.97 2.34 -1.71
C THR A 58 -5.72 1.60 -2.13
N ASP A 59 -4.73 1.50 -1.25
CA ASP A 59 -3.62 0.59 -1.46
C ASP A 59 -2.92 0.24 -0.15
N TRP A 60 -2.16 -0.84 -0.21
CA TRP A 60 -1.20 -1.26 0.80
C TRP A 60 0.03 -0.37 0.73
N ILE A 61 0.37 0.28 1.84
CA ILE A 61 1.57 1.13 1.97
C ILE A 61 2.26 0.83 3.29
N ASP A 62 3.58 0.96 3.37
CA ASP A 62 4.32 0.84 4.63
C ASP A 62 4.71 2.27 5.02
N TYR A 63 3.77 3.00 5.65
CA TYR A 63 3.92 4.46 5.80
C TYR A 63 4.88 4.84 6.94
N ASP A 64 5.14 3.92 7.87
CA ASP A 64 6.07 4.15 8.97
C ASP A 64 7.35 3.31 8.86
N ASN A 65 7.56 2.63 7.73
CA ASN A 65 8.73 1.82 7.43
C ASN A 65 8.97 0.68 8.43
N ASP A 66 7.93 0.15 9.08
CA ASP A 66 8.05 -0.95 10.04
C ASP A 66 8.11 -2.35 9.40
N GLY A 67 7.82 -2.44 8.09
CA GLY A 67 7.84 -3.65 7.30
C GLY A 67 6.47 -4.31 7.12
N TRP A 68 5.44 -3.83 7.80
CA TRP A 68 4.07 -4.31 7.65
C TRP A 68 3.28 -3.45 6.66
N PRO A 69 2.51 -4.06 5.76
CA PRO A 69 1.59 -3.30 4.92
C PRO A 69 0.45 -2.70 5.74
N ASP A 70 0.45 -1.39 5.85
CA ASP A 70 -0.65 -0.55 6.31
C ASP A 70 -1.61 -0.27 5.16
N LEU A 71 -2.70 0.43 5.44
CA LEU A 71 -3.77 0.68 4.48
C LEU A 71 -4.19 2.14 4.48
N PHE A 72 -4.20 2.76 3.31
CA PHE A 72 -4.83 4.07 3.09
C PHE A 72 -6.13 3.91 2.30
N VAL A 73 -7.15 4.69 2.66
CA VAL A 73 -8.42 4.76 1.92
C VAL A 73 -8.84 6.20 1.67
N ALA A 74 -8.94 6.57 0.38
CA ALA A 74 -9.57 7.79 -0.09
C ALA A 74 -11.09 7.67 -0.03
N ASN A 75 -11.73 8.54 0.73
CA ASN A 75 -13.18 8.48 0.98
C ASN A 75 -13.93 9.66 0.37
N GLY A 76 -15.16 9.40 -0.03
CA GLY A 76 -16.13 10.45 -0.39
C GLY A 76 -17.45 9.82 -0.78
N ALA A 77 -18.55 10.27 -0.19
CA ALA A 77 -19.86 9.67 -0.40
C ALA A 77 -20.33 9.73 -1.87
N VAL A 78 -21.29 8.87 -2.21
CA VAL A 78 -22.11 8.99 -3.43
C VAL A 78 -23.56 9.39 -3.11
N ASN A 79 -23.98 9.20 -1.86
CA ASN A 79 -25.27 9.66 -1.33
C ASN A 79 -25.07 10.90 -0.46
N ILE A 80 -26.12 11.72 -0.33
CA ILE A 80 -26.09 12.90 0.54
C ILE A 80 -25.75 12.47 1.96
N VAL A 81 -24.67 13.01 2.51
CA VAL A 81 -24.35 12.93 3.93
C VAL A 81 -25.34 13.82 4.66
N GLU A 82 -26.18 13.25 5.53
CA GLU A 82 -27.31 13.96 6.13
C GLU A 82 -26.89 15.24 6.87
N SER A 83 -25.78 15.21 7.60
CA SER A 83 -25.23 16.37 8.31
C SER A 83 -24.76 17.51 7.39
N LEU A 84 -24.63 17.24 6.09
CA LEU A 84 -24.25 18.22 5.07
C LEU A 84 -25.42 18.62 4.17
N ARG A 85 -26.64 18.12 4.42
CA ARG A 85 -27.81 18.41 3.60
C ARG A 85 -28.02 19.93 3.44
N GLY A 86 -28.26 20.36 2.21
CA GLY A 86 -28.43 21.78 1.85
C GLY A 86 -27.12 22.56 1.68
N GLN A 87 -25.96 21.98 2.03
CA GLN A 87 -24.67 22.58 1.72
C GLN A 87 -24.23 22.23 0.29
N PRO A 88 -23.40 23.05 -0.37
CA PRO A 88 -22.78 22.68 -1.63
C PRO A 88 -21.98 21.38 -1.50
N ALA A 89 -22.10 20.47 -2.47
CA ALA A 89 -21.38 19.19 -2.52
C ALA A 89 -21.44 18.37 -1.20
N PRO A 90 -22.63 17.89 -0.78
CA PRO A 90 -22.87 17.26 0.52
C PRO A 90 -22.39 15.79 0.58
N TYR A 91 -21.22 15.52 0.02
CA TYR A 91 -20.65 14.17 -0.14
C TYR A 91 -19.28 14.01 0.53
N ARG A 92 -18.86 15.00 1.31
CA ARG A 92 -17.51 15.08 1.87
C ARG A 92 -17.32 14.04 2.99
N MET A 93 -16.21 13.31 2.94
CA MET A 93 -15.75 12.39 3.97
C MET A 93 -14.25 12.56 4.17
N ARG A 94 -13.76 12.28 5.38
CA ARG A 94 -12.31 12.24 5.63
C ARG A 94 -11.71 10.94 5.10
N ASN A 95 -10.49 11.02 4.58
CA ASN A 95 -9.72 9.82 4.26
C ASN A 95 -9.34 9.06 5.54
N GLN A 96 -9.04 7.78 5.40
CA GLN A 96 -8.62 6.93 6.51
C GLN A 96 -7.21 6.39 6.27
N LEU A 97 -6.43 6.32 7.35
CA LEU A 97 -5.15 5.58 7.42
C LEU A 97 -5.28 4.53 8.51
N PHE A 98 -4.85 3.32 8.23
CA PHE A 98 -4.89 2.19 9.14
C PHE A 98 -3.50 1.60 9.29
N ARG A 99 -3.01 1.51 10.52
CA ARG A 99 -1.80 0.77 10.84
C ARG A 99 -2.10 -0.72 10.99
N ASN A 100 -1.30 -1.57 10.36
CA ASN A 100 -1.31 -3.00 10.60
C ASN A 100 -0.49 -3.32 11.86
N SER A 101 -1.09 -4.01 12.83
CA SER A 101 -0.41 -4.34 14.09
C SER A 101 0.51 -5.56 13.99
N GLY A 102 0.62 -6.20 12.83
CA GLY A 102 1.37 -7.44 12.61
C GLY A 102 0.72 -8.67 13.25
N THR A 103 -0.54 -8.55 13.67
CA THR A 103 -1.33 -9.63 14.31
C THR A 103 -2.62 -9.93 13.55
N GLY A 104 -2.71 -9.47 12.30
CA GLY A 104 -3.90 -9.58 11.46
C GLY A 104 -5.01 -8.58 11.81
N ARG A 105 -4.72 -7.55 12.64
CA ARG A 105 -5.65 -6.49 13.02
C ARG A 105 -5.15 -5.13 12.55
N PHE A 106 -6.10 -4.23 12.31
CA PHE A 106 -5.83 -2.86 11.92
C PHE A 106 -6.32 -1.87 12.98
N GLU A 107 -5.53 -0.81 13.16
CA GLU A 107 -5.88 0.34 14.00
C GLU A 107 -5.99 1.58 13.13
N GLU A 108 -7.07 2.35 13.29
CA GLU A 108 -7.21 3.59 12.53
C GLU A 108 -6.35 4.71 13.14
N THR A 109 -5.34 5.16 12.41
CA THR A 109 -4.36 6.17 12.84
C THR A 109 -4.59 7.56 12.22
N SER A 110 -5.68 7.75 11.48
CA SER A 110 -6.03 9.02 10.82
C SER A 110 -5.95 10.26 11.72
N ALA A 111 -6.31 10.12 13.01
CA ALA A 111 -6.31 11.23 13.96
C ALA A 111 -4.90 11.75 14.30
N SER A 112 -3.87 10.90 14.21
CA SER A 112 -2.46 11.23 14.46
C SER A 112 -1.62 11.34 13.19
N ALA A 113 -2.17 11.00 12.02
CA ALA A 113 -1.49 11.03 10.72
C ALA A 113 -1.35 12.44 10.09
N GLY A 114 -1.67 13.49 10.86
CA GLY A 114 -1.53 14.89 10.45
C GLY A 114 -2.81 15.56 9.94
N PRO A 115 -2.76 16.88 9.70
CA PRO A 115 -3.95 17.70 9.48
C PRO A 115 -4.68 17.39 8.16
N ALA A 116 -4.03 16.74 7.19
CA ALA A 116 -4.67 16.33 5.94
C ALA A 116 -5.82 15.34 6.20
N PHE A 117 -5.68 14.44 7.17
CA PHE A 117 -6.68 13.43 7.51
C PHE A 117 -7.87 13.96 8.31
N ALA A 118 -7.78 15.19 8.83
CA ALA A 118 -8.93 15.87 9.44
C ALA A 118 -9.85 16.53 8.39
N ARG A 119 -9.40 16.66 7.14
CA ARG A 119 -10.18 17.30 6.08
C ARG A 119 -11.21 16.32 5.52
N ALA A 120 -12.47 16.75 5.49
CA ALA A 120 -13.51 16.06 4.75
C ALA A 120 -13.59 16.62 3.33
N GLU A 121 -13.27 15.79 2.34
CA GLU A 121 -13.30 16.12 0.91
C GLU A 121 -14.02 15.00 0.14
N ILE A 122 -14.11 15.11 -1.19
CA ILE A 122 -14.76 14.07 -2.02
C ILE A 122 -13.65 13.33 -2.76
N SER A 123 -12.82 12.61 -2.01
CA SER A 123 -11.64 11.93 -2.54
C SER A 123 -12.05 10.77 -3.46
N ARG A 124 -11.27 10.54 -4.52
CA ARG A 124 -11.49 9.47 -5.49
C ARG A 124 -10.21 8.68 -5.73
N GLY A 125 -9.53 8.92 -6.85
CA GLY A 125 -8.31 8.20 -7.19
C GLY A 125 -7.15 8.60 -6.29
N ALA A 126 -6.34 7.61 -5.91
CA ALA A 126 -5.15 7.77 -5.11
C ALA A 126 -4.00 6.94 -5.69
N ALA A 127 -2.81 7.52 -5.72
CA ALA A 127 -1.56 6.88 -6.13
C ALA A 127 -0.48 7.10 -5.06
N PHE A 128 0.49 6.18 -5.04
CA PHE A 128 1.46 6.06 -3.97
C PHE A 128 2.87 5.97 -4.54
N GLY A 129 3.85 6.50 -3.81
CA GLY A 129 5.25 6.48 -4.20
C GLY A 129 6.05 7.49 -3.41
N ASP A 130 7.37 7.35 -3.43
CA ASP A 130 8.31 8.24 -2.74
C ASP A 130 8.78 9.32 -3.73
N ILE A 131 8.07 10.44 -3.76
CA ILE A 131 8.17 11.42 -4.85
C ILE A 131 9.45 12.25 -4.75
N ASP A 132 9.95 12.48 -3.54
CA ASP A 132 11.14 13.27 -3.26
C ASP A 132 12.39 12.41 -2.97
N ASN A 133 12.23 11.08 -2.92
CA ASN A 133 13.29 10.08 -2.71
C ASN A 133 13.89 10.13 -1.30
N ASP A 134 13.06 10.44 -0.30
CA ASP A 134 13.47 10.45 1.10
C ASP A 134 13.29 9.08 1.80
N GLY A 135 12.58 8.16 1.15
CA GLY A 135 12.33 6.82 1.66
C GLY A 135 11.01 6.63 2.37
N ASP A 136 10.16 7.64 2.41
CA ASP A 136 8.81 7.53 2.93
C ASP A 136 7.82 7.42 1.76
N VAL A 137 6.79 6.59 1.92
CA VAL A 137 5.74 6.48 0.89
C VAL A 137 4.82 7.70 0.96
N ASP A 138 4.82 8.52 -0.08
CA ASP A 138 3.91 9.65 -0.24
C ASP A 138 2.58 9.23 -0.87
N ILE A 139 1.59 10.11 -0.72
CA ILE A 139 0.24 9.89 -1.21
C ILE A 139 -0.20 11.09 -2.04
N VAL A 140 -0.61 10.84 -3.28
CA VAL A 140 -1.35 11.82 -4.08
C VAL A 140 -2.79 11.33 -4.27
N PHE A 141 -3.76 12.21 -4.06
CA PHE A 141 -5.16 11.88 -4.33
C PHE A 141 -5.95 13.02 -4.97
N THR A 142 -6.93 12.63 -5.77
CA THR A 142 -7.83 13.53 -6.49
C THR A 142 -9.11 13.74 -5.68
N ASN A 143 -9.67 14.94 -5.80
CA ASN A 143 -10.94 15.32 -5.18
C ASN A 143 -11.94 15.77 -6.24
N ASN A 144 -13.16 15.24 -6.20
CA ASN A 144 -14.25 15.81 -6.96
C ASN A 144 -14.61 17.17 -6.36
N ASN A 145 -14.72 18.20 -7.21
CA ASN A 145 -15.05 19.57 -6.79
C ASN A 145 -14.07 20.12 -5.72
N GLY A 146 -12.78 19.77 -5.85
CA GLY A 146 -11.72 20.20 -4.95
C GLY A 146 -10.34 20.05 -5.59
N PRO A 147 -9.27 20.52 -4.93
CA PRO A 147 -7.91 20.40 -5.44
C PRO A 147 -7.39 18.97 -5.33
N VAL A 148 -6.42 18.61 -6.18
CA VAL A 148 -5.53 17.47 -5.91
C VAL A 148 -4.73 17.75 -4.64
N ARG A 149 -4.50 16.72 -3.83
CA ARG A 149 -3.68 16.78 -2.62
C ARG A 149 -2.46 15.90 -2.81
N LEU A 150 -1.30 16.43 -2.47
CA LEU A 150 -0.06 15.68 -2.28
C LEU A 150 0.25 15.72 -0.78
N LEU A 151 0.45 14.54 -0.18
CA LEU A 151 0.85 14.35 1.19
C LEU A 151 2.27 13.81 1.16
N LEU A 152 3.22 14.67 1.55
CA LEU A 152 4.59 14.26 1.79
C LEU A 152 4.65 13.60 3.17
N ASN A 153 4.98 12.31 3.18
CA ASN A 153 5.09 11.53 4.40
C ASN A 153 6.43 11.83 5.07
N GLN A 154 6.46 11.85 6.40
CA GLN A 154 7.64 12.13 7.21
C GLN A 154 7.70 11.22 8.46
N ILE A 155 6.80 10.24 8.54
CA ILE A 155 6.69 9.35 9.70
C ILE A 155 7.76 8.25 9.62
N GLY A 156 8.01 7.73 8.41
CA GLY A 156 8.92 6.62 8.16
C GLY A 156 10.40 6.99 8.31
N ALA A 157 10.74 8.28 8.31
CA ALA A 157 12.11 8.81 8.53
C ALA A 157 12.81 8.31 9.82
N ARG A 158 12.10 7.64 10.73
CA ARG A 158 12.63 7.04 11.96
C ARG A 158 13.09 5.59 11.79
N ASN A 159 12.74 4.96 10.69
CA ASN A 159 13.03 3.59 10.35
C ASN A 159 13.82 3.52 9.03
N HIS A 160 14.37 2.36 8.75
CA HIS A 160 15.13 2.09 7.54
C HIS A 160 14.22 1.54 6.46
N TRP A 161 14.63 1.69 5.21
CA TRP A 161 13.83 1.31 4.05
C TRP A 161 14.69 0.76 2.92
N ILE A 162 14.09 0.17 1.90
CA ILE A 162 14.74 -0.05 0.62
C ILE A 162 13.69 0.00 -0.49
N GLN A 163 14.05 0.66 -1.59
CA GLN A 163 13.22 0.63 -2.80
C GLN A 163 13.92 -0.13 -3.90
N VAL A 164 13.17 -0.97 -4.61
CA VAL A 164 13.71 -1.79 -5.68
C VAL A 164 12.96 -1.50 -6.98
N ARG A 165 13.73 -1.13 -8.01
CA ARG A 165 13.28 -1.01 -9.40
C ARG A 165 13.89 -2.13 -10.21
N LEU A 166 13.09 -2.82 -11.02
CA LEU A 166 13.63 -3.80 -11.98
C LEU A 166 13.95 -3.14 -13.33
N ASP A 167 14.96 -3.67 -14.01
CA ASP A 167 15.34 -3.36 -15.40
C ASP A 167 15.43 -4.67 -16.19
N GLU A 168 14.35 -5.03 -16.88
CA GLU A 168 14.26 -6.21 -17.74
C GLU A 168 14.08 -5.78 -19.21
N ARG A 169 15.14 -5.91 -20.01
CA ARG A 169 15.13 -5.53 -21.43
C ARG A 169 15.19 -6.79 -22.32
N PRO A 170 14.60 -6.75 -23.53
CA PRO A 170 14.04 -5.58 -24.21
C PRO A 170 12.54 -5.31 -23.97
N ALA A 171 11.79 -6.24 -23.39
CA ALA A 171 10.31 -6.18 -23.36
C ALA A 171 9.76 -5.59 -22.05
N ASN A 172 9.70 -6.39 -20.99
CA ASN A 172 9.10 -6.01 -19.71
C ASN A 172 10.04 -5.10 -18.91
N ARG A 173 10.25 -3.87 -19.39
CA ARG A 173 11.28 -2.93 -18.88
C ARG A 173 11.32 -2.82 -17.36
N PHE A 174 10.15 -2.86 -16.73
CA PHE A 174 9.99 -2.68 -15.29
C PHE A 174 9.77 -3.98 -14.52
N GLY A 175 9.82 -5.13 -15.18
CA GLY A 175 9.58 -6.43 -14.53
C GLY A 175 8.18 -6.56 -13.94
N ILE A 176 7.16 -5.92 -14.52
CA ILE A 176 5.76 -6.00 -14.04
C ILE A 176 5.32 -7.47 -13.93
N GLY A 177 4.67 -7.82 -12.82
CA GLY A 177 4.26 -9.18 -12.51
C GLY A 177 5.34 -10.03 -11.81
N SER A 178 6.56 -9.53 -11.67
CA SER A 178 7.59 -10.17 -10.85
C SER A 178 7.26 -10.01 -9.37
N TRP A 179 7.82 -10.89 -8.54
CA TRP A 179 7.83 -10.75 -7.09
C TRP A 179 9.23 -10.39 -6.61
N ILE A 180 9.31 -9.44 -5.69
CA ILE A 180 10.54 -9.05 -5.02
C ILE A 180 10.43 -9.46 -3.56
N GLY A 181 11.42 -10.23 -3.12
CA GLY A 181 11.60 -10.68 -1.74
C GLY A 181 12.77 -9.94 -1.10
N VAL A 182 12.57 -9.32 0.06
CA VAL A 182 13.66 -8.74 0.87
C VAL A 182 13.91 -9.60 2.09
N GLU A 183 15.11 -10.18 2.16
CA GLU A 183 15.53 -11.03 3.27
C GLU A 183 16.19 -10.23 4.37
N ARG A 184 15.68 -10.42 5.59
CA ARG A 184 16.20 -9.81 6.82
C ARG A 184 16.53 -10.93 7.80
N SER A 185 17.71 -10.89 8.40
CA SER A 185 18.16 -11.97 9.28
C SER A 185 17.19 -12.21 10.44
N GLY A 186 16.71 -13.45 10.59
CA GLY A 186 15.81 -13.86 11.67
C GLY A 186 14.39 -13.30 11.59
N ARG A 187 13.97 -12.74 10.46
CA ARG A 187 12.61 -12.22 10.23
C ARG A 187 11.97 -12.87 9.00
N PRO A 188 10.63 -12.86 8.89
CA PRO A 188 9.94 -13.26 7.67
C PRO A 188 10.46 -12.49 6.45
N MET A 189 10.43 -13.14 5.28
CA MET A 189 10.67 -12.48 4.01
C MET A 189 9.59 -11.41 3.80
N LEU A 190 9.97 -10.25 3.28
CA LEU A 190 8.98 -9.30 2.76
C LEU A 190 8.77 -9.58 1.28
N TRP A 191 7.59 -10.03 0.90
CA TRP A 191 7.23 -10.22 -0.51
C TRP A 191 6.34 -9.10 -1.01
N ARG A 192 6.67 -8.55 -2.17
CA ARG A 192 5.83 -7.56 -2.86
C ARG A 192 5.85 -7.82 -4.35
N ARG A 193 4.68 -7.76 -4.99
CA ARG A 193 4.57 -7.84 -6.44
C ARG A 193 4.92 -6.50 -7.08
N VAL A 194 5.66 -6.55 -8.19
CA VAL A 194 5.95 -5.39 -9.02
C VAL A 194 4.71 -5.04 -9.84
N ARG A 195 4.08 -3.92 -9.50
CA ARG A 195 2.88 -3.42 -10.16
C ARG A 195 2.81 -1.91 -10.11
N THR A 196 2.03 -1.34 -11.03
CA THR A 196 1.60 0.06 -10.96
C THR A 196 0.08 0.17 -10.95
N ASP A 197 -0.63 -0.91 -11.29
CA ASP A 197 -2.08 -1.04 -11.16
C ASP A 197 -2.49 -1.15 -9.68
N GLY A 198 -3.78 -0.94 -9.40
CA GLY A 198 -4.37 -0.94 -8.07
C GLY A 198 -5.26 0.27 -7.85
N SER A 199 -5.81 0.40 -6.64
CA SER A 199 -6.59 1.58 -6.22
C SER A 199 -7.82 1.82 -7.11
N TYR A 200 -8.16 3.08 -7.39
CA TYR A 200 -9.28 3.49 -8.24
C TYR A 200 -8.82 4.50 -9.29
N LEU A 201 -8.86 4.11 -10.57
CA LEU A 201 -8.51 4.97 -11.72
C LEU A 201 -7.17 5.72 -11.55
N SER A 202 -6.18 5.06 -10.98
CA SER A 202 -4.89 5.62 -10.61
C SER A 202 -3.77 4.63 -10.90
N ALA A 203 -2.53 5.11 -10.94
CA ALA A 203 -1.34 4.26 -11.05
C ALA A 203 -0.23 4.78 -10.15
N SER A 204 0.42 3.87 -9.43
CA SER A 204 1.47 4.16 -8.45
C SER A 204 2.87 4.14 -9.06
N ASP A 205 3.87 4.56 -8.28
CA ASP A 205 5.27 4.39 -8.63
C ASP A 205 5.60 2.92 -8.89
N VAL A 206 6.48 2.68 -9.85
CA VAL A 206 6.93 1.34 -10.24
C VAL A 206 8.00 0.78 -9.32
N ARG A 207 8.63 1.63 -8.51
CA ARG A 207 9.56 1.21 -7.47
C ARG A 207 8.80 0.51 -6.35
N VAL A 208 9.24 -0.69 -6.01
CA VAL A 208 8.66 -1.47 -4.92
C VAL A 208 9.32 -1.07 -3.62
N HIS A 209 8.51 -0.64 -2.67
CA HIS A 209 8.95 -0.14 -1.38
C HIS A 209 8.92 -1.22 -0.29
N PHE A 210 9.89 -1.19 0.61
CA PHE A 210 9.98 -2.08 1.76
C PHE A 210 10.47 -1.30 2.99
N GLY A 211 9.69 -1.25 4.06
CA GLY A 211 10.19 -0.88 5.38
C GLY A 211 11.03 -2.00 5.98
N LEU A 212 12.16 -1.62 6.58
CA LEU A 212 13.10 -2.52 7.23
C LEU A 212 13.02 -2.42 8.77
N GLY A 213 12.27 -1.45 9.29
CA GLY A 213 12.18 -1.12 10.70
C GLY A 213 13.49 -0.56 11.23
N SER A 214 13.89 -0.97 12.44
CA SER A 214 15.05 -0.41 13.15
C SER A 214 16.44 -0.82 12.62
N SER A 215 16.54 -1.52 11.49
CA SER A 215 17.83 -1.93 10.93
C SER A 215 17.85 -1.87 9.40
N ALA A 216 18.86 -1.22 8.82
CA ALA A 216 19.10 -1.20 7.37
C ALA A 216 19.70 -2.52 6.82
N ALA A 217 19.88 -3.55 7.65
CA ALA A 217 20.52 -4.78 7.24
C ALA A 217 19.62 -5.63 6.32
N VAL A 218 20.09 -5.85 5.09
CA VAL A 218 19.46 -6.72 4.09
C VAL A 218 20.43 -7.85 3.77
N SER A 219 20.02 -9.10 4.02
CA SER A 219 20.84 -10.26 3.69
C SER A 219 20.88 -10.49 2.19
N ALA A 220 19.73 -10.35 1.53
CA ALA A 220 19.61 -10.41 0.09
C ALA A 220 18.29 -9.79 -0.41
N VAL A 221 18.29 -9.45 -1.69
CA VAL A 221 17.06 -9.21 -2.46
C VAL A 221 16.92 -10.36 -3.45
N VAL A 222 15.75 -10.99 -3.48
CA VAL A 222 15.38 -12.07 -4.39
C VAL A 222 14.33 -11.55 -5.36
N VAL A 223 14.47 -11.87 -6.64
CA VAL A 223 13.46 -11.58 -7.66
C VAL A 223 12.98 -12.90 -8.24
N GLN A 224 11.67 -13.13 -8.19
CA GLN A 224 11.00 -14.15 -8.97
C GLN A 224 10.37 -13.48 -10.19
N TRP A 225 10.91 -13.77 -11.37
CA TRP A 225 10.47 -13.24 -12.64
C TRP A 225 9.15 -13.90 -13.10
N PRO A 226 8.40 -13.28 -14.03
CA PRO A 226 7.09 -13.79 -14.46
C PRO A 226 7.18 -15.15 -15.18
N ASP A 227 8.35 -15.50 -15.71
CA ASP A 227 8.61 -16.80 -16.35
C ASP A 227 9.06 -17.88 -15.35
N GLY A 228 9.04 -17.59 -14.04
CA GLY A 228 9.41 -18.51 -12.97
C GLY A 228 10.90 -18.56 -12.65
N GLN A 229 11.77 -17.89 -13.42
CA GLN A 229 13.17 -17.79 -13.06
C GLN A 229 13.34 -17.00 -11.77
N ARG A 230 14.37 -17.34 -10.98
CA ARG A 230 14.74 -16.64 -9.76
C ARG A 230 16.16 -16.12 -9.85
N GLU A 231 16.37 -14.93 -9.31
CA GLU A 231 17.69 -14.33 -9.16
C GLU A 231 17.84 -13.72 -7.76
N ARG A 232 19.07 -13.70 -7.26
CA ARG A 232 19.43 -13.26 -5.91
C ARG A 232 20.60 -12.27 -5.94
N TRP A 233 20.48 -11.19 -5.18
CA TRP A 233 21.53 -10.19 -4.96
C TRP A 233 21.88 -10.11 -3.48
N THR A 234 23.16 -10.26 -3.15
CA THR A 234 23.70 -10.10 -1.79
C THR A 234 24.57 -8.83 -1.70
N GLY A 235 25.02 -8.46 -0.50
CA GLY A 235 25.82 -7.24 -0.31
C GLY A 235 25.01 -5.95 -0.53
N VAL A 236 23.69 -6.04 -0.41
CA VAL A 236 22.75 -4.92 -0.49
C VAL A 236 22.60 -4.30 0.89
N SER A 237 22.39 -2.99 0.95
CA SER A 237 22.08 -2.24 2.17
C SER A 237 20.77 -1.47 1.96
N GLY A 238 20.06 -1.20 3.05
CA GLY A 238 18.91 -0.29 3.07
C GLY A 238 19.29 1.18 2.85
N ASP A 239 18.31 2.03 3.07
CA ASP A 239 18.29 3.49 2.94
C ASP A 239 18.68 3.98 1.55
N ARG A 240 18.17 3.28 0.53
CA ARG A 240 18.48 3.57 -0.86
C ARG A 240 17.45 3.04 -1.85
N VAL A 241 17.47 3.66 -3.02
CA VAL A 241 16.88 3.11 -4.24
C VAL A 241 17.89 2.21 -4.95
N LEU A 242 17.49 0.97 -5.21
CA LEU A 242 18.25 -0.05 -5.90
C LEU A 242 17.63 -0.33 -7.27
N THR A 243 18.44 -0.39 -8.32
CA THR A 243 18.00 -0.90 -9.63
C THR A 243 18.61 -2.26 -9.87
N LEU A 244 17.78 -3.30 -9.96
CA LEU A 244 18.19 -4.67 -10.25
C LEU A 244 17.95 -4.99 -11.72
N ARG A 245 19.04 -5.32 -12.44
CA ARG A 245 18.96 -5.72 -13.84
C ARG A 245 18.89 -7.23 -13.96
N ARG A 246 17.91 -7.72 -14.72
CA ARG A 246 17.79 -9.15 -15.03
C ARG A 246 19.08 -9.72 -15.61
N GLY A 247 19.50 -10.89 -15.14
CA GLY A 247 20.73 -11.58 -15.54
C GLY A 247 22.00 -11.15 -14.79
N THR A 248 21.90 -10.22 -13.83
CA THR A 248 23.03 -9.80 -12.99
C THR A 248 23.02 -10.42 -11.60
N GLY A 249 21.95 -11.14 -11.24
CA GLY A 249 21.83 -11.83 -9.97
C GLY A 249 22.37 -13.25 -10.04
N GLN A 250 22.56 -13.85 -8.87
CA GLN A 250 22.89 -15.26 -8.73
C GLN A 250 21.62 -16.09 -8.97
N ARG A 251 21.72 -17.18 -9.73
CA ARG A 251 20.61 -18.12 -9.97
C ARG A 251 20.50 -19.16 -8.85
#